data_AF-A0A0C3DIZ3-F1
#
_entry.id   AF-A0A0C3DIZ3-F1
#
_cell.length_a   1.000
_cell.length_b   1.000
_cell.length_c   1.000
_cell.angle_alpha   90.00
_cell.angle_beta   90.00
_cell.angle_gamma   90.00
#
_symmetry.space_group_name_H-M   'P 1'
#
loop_
_entity.id
_entity.type
_entity.pdbx_description
1 polymer ?
#
loop_
_entity_poly.entity_id
_entity_poly.type
_entity_poly.pdbx_seq_one_letter_code
_entity_poly.pdbx_strand_id
1 'polypeptide(L)'
;MILDRQRKYGSHEIDGVPSNFLAAPDGIKLGDYGHFTNAKKFFCEGNLFSDPESLSLMADIVPRQHKISSKDHVMARNRTDSRFLNLYKPLVLSLPSNEDLMSLLTSLSTRLTNRYLVRRVLQYSKGRHSSTMAYLYDIAMPFVWYQRSAGSASDEWLRDESQLRAWTEGDQSDEG
;
A
#
# COMPACT_ATOMS: atom_id res chain seq x y z
N MET A 1 8.97 26.81 0.43
CA MET A 1 9.00 25.47 -0.18
C MET A 1 7.67 24.78 0.10
N ILE A 2 6.85 24.54 -0.93
CA ILE A 2 5.58 23.82 -0.78
C ILE A 2 5.91 22.33 -0.73
N LEU A 3 5.80 21.74 0.46
CA LEU A 3 5.93 20.30 0.67
C LEU A 3 4.80 19.62 -0.10
N ASP A 4 5.12 18.85 -1.14
CA ASP A 4 4.15 18.08 -1.91
C ASP A 4 3.63 16.94 -1.00
N ARG A 5 2.61 17.27 -0.20
CA ARG A 5 1.91 16.31 0.67
C ARG A 5 1.46 15.17 -0.23
N GLN A 6 1.94 13.95 0.02
CA GLN A 6 1.58 12.79 -0.80
C GLN A 6 0.07 12.75 -1.01
N ARG A 7 -0.34 12.82 -2.29
CA ARG A 7 -1.74 12.86 -2.65
C ARG A 7 -2.36 11.51 -2.31
N LYS A 8 -3.37 11.55 -1.45
CA LYS A 8 -4.20 10.40 -1.11
C LYS A 8 -5.43 10.41 -2.01
N TYR A 9 -5.70 9.32 -2.68
CA TYR A 9 -6.88 9.14 -3.51
C TYR A 9 -7.80 8.12 -2.85
N GLY A 10 -9.05 8.52 -2.61
CA GLY A 10 -10.10 7.56 -2.32
C GLY A 10 -10.48 6.87 -3.61
N SER A 11 -10.28 5.55 -3.69
CA SER A 11 -10.81 4.77 -4.80
C SER A 11 -12.26 4.35 -4.51
N HIS A 12 -12.91 3.84 -5.53
CA HIS A 12 -14.12 3.03 -5.34
C HIS A 12 -13.81 1.78 -4.52
N GLU A 13 -14.87 1.12 -4.06
CA GLU A 13 -14.80 -0.15 -3.36
C GLU A 13 -14.06 -1.20 -4.20
N ILE A 14 -13.07 -1.84 -3.59
CA ILE A 14 -12.42 -3.04 -4.12
C ILE A 14 -13.04 -4.18 -3.35
N ASP A 15 -13.71 -5.09 -4.05
CA ASP A 15 -14.49 -6.19 -3.44
C ASP A 15 -15.49 -5.71 -2.37
N GLY A 16 -16.12 -4.55 -2.58
CA GLY A 16 -17.06 -3.97 -1.62
C GLY A 16 -16.39 -3.21 -0.45
N VAL A 17 -15.05 -3.12 -0.42
CA VAL A 17 -14.30 -2.45 0.64
C VAL A 17 -13.69 -1.13 0.14
N PRO A 18 -14.03 0.02 0.74
CA PRO A 18 -13.40 1.30 0.42
C PRO A 18 -11.89 1.21 0.60
N SER A 19 -11.13 1.64 -0.41
CA SER A 19 -9.67 1.57 -0.38
C SER A 19 -9.04 2.94 -0.63
N ASN A 20 -7.91 3.17 0.04
CA ASN A 20 -7.13 4.39 -0.08
C ASN A 20 -5.84 4.07 -0.81
N PHE A 21 -5.48 4.89 -1.80
CA PHE A 21 -4.22 4.75 -2.51
C PHE A 21 -3.39 6.04 -2.46
N LEU A 22 -2.08 5.87 -2.45
CA LEU A 22 -1.09 6.93 -2.56
C LEU A 22 -0.62 7.05 -4.01
N ALA A 23 -0.27 8.28 -4.44
CA ALA A 23 0.39 8.48 -5.71
C ALA A 23 1.75 7.76 -5.73
N ALA A 24 1.93 6.80 -6.63
CA ALA A 24 3.20 6.12 -6.79
C ALA A 24 4.16 6.98 -7.63
N PRO A 25 5.37 7.29 -7.17
CA PRO A 25 6.46 7.62 -8.08
C PRO A 25 6.73 6.43 -9.03
N ASP A 26 7.27 6.72 -10.21
CA ASP A 26 7.55 5.69 -11.21
C ASP A 26 8.42 4.57 -10.63
N GLY A 27 7.97 3.31 -10.82
CA GLY A 27 8.75 2.12 -10.47
C GLY A 27 8.31 1.34 -9.24
N ILE A 28 7.36 1.83 -8.42
CA ILE A 28 6.80 1.02 -7.31
C ILE A 28 5.98 -0.14 -7.86
N LYS A 29 6.24 -1.34 -7.34
CA LYS A 29 5.59 -2.59 -7.73
C LYS A 29 4.91 -3.27 -6.54
N LEU A 30 3.98 -4.16 -6.86
CA LEU A 30 3.36 -5.03 -5.86
C LEU A 30 4.44 -5.89 -5.17
N GLY A 31 4.36 -6.01 -3.85
CA GLY A 31 5.32 -6.79 -3.07
C GLY A 31 6.63 -6.05 -2.75
N ASP A 32 6.80 -4.80 -3.22
CA ASP A 32 7.93 -3.97 -2.80
C ASP A 32 7.88 -3.74 -1.29
N TYR A 33 9.03 -3.81 -0.63
CA TYR A 33 9.18 -3.45 0.78
C TYR A 33 10.34 -2.50 1.00
N GLY A 34 10.25 -1.70 2.06
CA GLY A 34 11.24 -0.68 2.35
C GLY A 34 10.80 0.29 3.45
N HIS A 35 11.35 1.50 3.45
CA HIS A 35 11.06 2.50 4.48
C HIS A 35 10.76 3.87 3.89
N PHE A 36 10.14 4.75 4.67
CA PHE A 36 10.00 6.16 4.30
C PHE A 36 11.19 6.95 4.81
N THR A 37 11.75 7.76 3.93
CA THR A 37 12.75 8.76 4.29
C THR A 37 12.10 9.95 5.00
N ASN A 38 12.89 10.81 5.66
CA ASN A 38 12.41 12.06 6.27
C ASN A 38 11.67 12.98 5.27
N ALA A 39 11.96 12.85 3.97
CA ALA A 39 11.27 13.55 2.90
C ALA A 39 9.91 12.93 2.51
N LYS A 40 9.39 11.95 3.27
CA LYS A 40 8.15 11.19 2.98
C LYS A 40 8.18 10.49 1.62
N LYS A 41 9.37 10.20 1.11
CA LYS A 41 9.57 9.38 -0.09
C LYS A 41 9.80 7.93 0.32
N PHE A 42 9.03 7.02 -0.27
CA PHE A 42 9.23 5.59 -0.11
C PHE A 42 10.53 5.17 -0.81
N PHE A 43 11.42 4.52 -0.05
CA PHE A 43 12.66 3.94 -0.53
C PHE A 43 12.50 2.42 -0.56
N CYS A 44 12.44 1.86 -1.78
CA CYS A 44 12.31 0.43 -2.00
C CYS A 44 13.66 -0.26 -1.77
N GLU A 45 13.66 -1.35 -1.02
CA GLU A 45 14.85 -2.13 -0.67
C GLU A 45 14.84 -3.56 -1.20
N GLY A 46 13.65 -4.05 -1.55
CA GLY A 46 13.48 -5.35 -2.15
C GLY A 46 12.04 -5.58 -2.53
N ASN A 47 11.78 -6.76 -3.08
CA ASN A 47 10.46 -7.15 -3.54
C ASN A 47 10.23 -8.63 -3.21
N LEU A 48 9.07 -8.96 -2.64
CA LEU A 48 8.73 -10.34 -2.23
C LEU A 48 8.86 -11.35 -3.38
N PHE A 49 8.54 -10.96 -4.62
CA PHE A 49 8.62 -11.84 -5.79
C PHE A 49 10.04 -12.00 -6.35
N SER A 50 10.99 -11.18 -5.90
CA SER A 50 12.39 -11.23 -6.32
C SER A 50 13.34 -11.62 -5.18
N ASP A 51 12.86 -11.67 -3.93
CA ASP A 51 13.67 -12.06 -2.79
C ASP A 51 13.97 -13.58 -2.85
N PRO A 52 15.26 -13.99 -2.82
CA PRO A 52 15.64 -15.40 -2.91
C PRO A 52 15.06 -16.27 -1.80
N GLU A 53 14.86 -15.73 -0.59
CA GLU A 53 14.27 -16.46 0.52
C GLU A 53 12.78 -16.70 0.28
N SER A 54 12.06 -15.72 -0.28
CA SER A 54 10.69 -15.94 -0.74
C SER A 54 10.57 -17.01 -1.81
N LEU A 55 11.46 -16.97 -2.80
CA LEU A 55 11.47 -17.95 -3.89
C LEU A 55 11.80 -19.36 -3.39
N SER A 56 12.65 -19.47 -2.37
CA SER A 56 13.00 -20.76 -1.76
C SER A 56 11.83 -21.42 -1.01
N LEU A 57 10.88 -20.61 -0.52
CA LEU A 57 9.75 -21.08 0.27
C LEU A 57 8.57 -21.56 -0.57
N MET A 58 8.63 -21.42 -1.91
CA MET A 58 7.60 -21.90 -2.86
C MET A 58 6.17 -21.49 -2.50
N ALA A 59 6.00 -20.39 -1.76
CA ALA A 59 4.69 -19.94 -1.30
C ALA A 59 3.83 -19.53 -2.51
N ASP A 60 2.57 -19.98 -2.54
CA ASP A 60 1.60 -19.53 -3.55
C ASP A 60 1.16 -18.09 -3.25
N ILE A 61 2.00 -17.15 -3.66
CA ILE A 61 1.79 -15.72 -3.51
C ILE A 61 1.26 -15.06 -4.79
N VAL A 62 0.63 -15.83 -5.69
CA VAL A 62 0.12 -15.32 -6.96
C VAL A 62 -0.76 -14.08 -6.72
N PRO A 63 -0.44 -12.92 -7.35
CA PRO A 63 -1.23 -11.71 -7.19
C PRO A 63 -2.70 -11.91 -7.55
N ARG A 64 -3.59 -11.36 -6.73
CA ARG A 64 -5.03 -11.30 -7.02
C ARG A 64 -5.33 -10.07 -7.85
N GLN A 65 -6.03 -10.27 -8.95
CA GLN A 65 -6.54 -9.20 -9.80
C GLN A 65 -7.97 -8.85 -9.41
N HIS A 66 -8.21 -7.55 -9.19
CA HIS A 66 -9.53 -7.04 -8.78
C HIS A 66 -10.12 -6.16 -9.87
N LYS A 67 -11.43 -6.34 -10.11
CA LYS A 67 -12.18 -5.51 -11.05
C LYS A 67 -12.92 -4.43 -10.26
N ILE A 68 -12.49 -3.18 -10.39
CA ILE A 68 -13.07 -2.04 -9.65
C ILE A 68 -14.44 -1.64 -10.20
N SER A 69 -14.67 -1.83 -11.51
CA SER A 69 -15.93 -1.46 -12.15
C SER A 69 -16.16 -2.25 -13.44
N SER A 70 -17.42 -2.40 -13.83
CA SER A 70 -17.78 -2.81 -15.20
C SER A 70 -17.51 -1.72 -16.24
N LYS A 71 -17.25 -0.49 -15.81
CA LYS A 71 -16.94 0.65 -16.68
C LYS A 71 -15.44 0.79 -16.91
N ASP A 72 -15.08 1.14 -18.13
CA ASP A 72 -13.69 1.46 -18.54
C ASP A 72 -13.17 2.78 -17.97
N HIS A 73 -14.00 3.51 -17.23
CA HIS A 73 -13.68 4.82 -16.65
C HIS A 73 -14.24 4.91 -15.24
N VAL A 74 -13.38 5.33 -14.32
CA VAL A 74 -13.66 5.44 -12.89
C VAL A 74 -13.09 6.77 -12.39
N MET A 75 -13.80 7.46 -11.49
CA MET A 75 -13.37 8.76 -10.97
C MET A 75 -12.96 8.61 -9.50
N ALA A 76 -11.67 8.77 -9.21
CA ALA A 76 -11.16 8.77 -7.84
C ALA A 76 -11.09 10.21 -7.30
N ARG A 77 -11.59 10.42 -6.07
CA ARG A 77 -11.52 11.74 -5.42
C ARG A 77 -10.19 11.87 -4.69
N ASN A 78 -9.46 12.95 -4.93
CA ASN A 78 -8.33 13.30 -4.10
C ASN A 78 -8.85 13.68 -2.69
N ARG A 79 -8.31 13.08 -1.62
CA ARG A 79 -8.68 13.41 -0.24
C ARG A 79 -7.94 14.63 0.31
N THR A 80 -6.84 15.01 -0.34
CA THR A 80 -6.02 16.18 0.02
C THR A 80 -6.39 17.44 -0.77
N ASP A 81 -7.28 17.34 -1.76
CA ASP A 81 -7.67 18.42 -2.67
C ASP A 81 -9.11 18.20 -3.16
N SER A 82 -9.76 19.23 -3.68
CA SER A 82 -11.08 19.13 -4.34
C SER A 82 -11.04 18.49 -5.75
N ARG A 83 -9.84 18.18 -6.27
CA ARG A 83 -9.67 17.62 -7.61
C ARG A 83 -10.04 16.13 -7.71
N PHE A 84 -10.60 15.78 -8.86
CA PHE A 84 -10.88 14.40 -9.26
C PHE A 84 -9.78 13.86 -10.17
N LEU A 85 -9.49 12.57 -10.06
CA LEU A 85 -8.59 11.83 -10.93
C LEU A 85 -9.40 10.85 -11.77
N ASN A 86 -9.30 10.97 -13.08
CA ASN A 86 -9.92 10.03 -14.02
C ASN A 86 -9.00 8.83 -14.22
N LEU A 87 -9.47 7.65 -13.82
CA LEU A 87 -8.81 6.37 -13.99
C LEU A 87 -9.41 5.68 -15.21
N TYR A 88 -8.65 5.55 -16.29
CA TYR A 88 -9.08 4.82 -17.48
C TYR A 88 -8.54 3.39 -17.45
N LYS A 89 -9.43 2.42 -17.66
CA LYS A 89 -9.18 0.98 -17.58
C LYS A 89 -8.40 0.59 -16.32
N PRO A 90 -8.90 0.95 -15.13
CA PRO A 90 -8.17 0.69 -13.90
C PRO A 90 -8.05 -0.82 -13.64
N LEU A 91 -6.85 -1.24 -13.26
CA LEU A 91 -6.52 -2.61 -12.89
C LEU A 91 -5.90 -2.60 -11.49
N VAL A 92 -6.52 -3.28 -10.54
CA VAL A 92 -5.95 -3.44 -9.21
C VAL A 92 -5.34 -4.82 -9.09
N LEU A 93 -4.12 -4.87 -8.59
CA LEU A 93 -3.46 -6.09 -8.15
C LEU A 93 -3.23 -6.01 -6.64
N SER A 94 -3.44 -7.10 -5.93
CA SER A 94 -3.09 -7.23 -4.51
C SER A 94 -2.30 -8.49 -4.23
N LEU A 95 -1.56 -8.48 -3.13
CA LEU A 95 -1.08 -9.73 -2.53
C LEU A 95 -2.28 -10.59 -2.10
N PRO A 96 -2.18 -11.93 -2.15
CA PRO A 96 -3.24 -12.80 -1.68
C PRO A 96 -3.38 -12.69 -0.16
N SER A 97 -4.60 -12.80 0.36
CA SER A 97 -4.83 -12.91 1.81
C SER A 97 -5.03 -14.38 2.16
N ASN A 98 -3.96 -15.17 2.13
CA ASN A 98 -3.95 -16.60 2.41
C ASN A 98 -2.86 -16.96 3.44
N GLU A 99 -2.93 -18.18 3.97
CA GLU A 99 -1.95 -18.70 4.93
C GLU A 99 -0.54 -18.81 4.36
N ASP A 100 -0.40 -19.01 3.04
CA ASP A 100 0.91 -19.07 2.38
C ASP A 100 1.64 -17.73 2.44
N LEU A 101 0.95 -16.62 2.16
CA LEU A 101 1.52 -15.28 2.34
C LEU A 101 1.85 -15.04 3.81
N MET A 102 0.99 -15.44 4.74
CA MET A 102 1.25 -15.24 6.17
C MET A 102 2.47 -16.04 6.65
N SER A 103 2.62 -17.26 6.16
CA SER A 103 3.78 -18.13 6.42
C SER A 103 5.06 -17.51 5.85
N LEU A 104 4.99 -16.99 4.63
CA LEU A 104 6.09 -16.27 4.00
C LEU A 104 6.48 -15.03 4.82
N LEU A 105 5.52 -14.16 5.15
CA LEU A 105 5.79 -12.95 5.94
C LEU A 105 6.36 -13.28 7.33
N THR A 106 5.90 -14.39 7.94
CA THR A 106 6.42 -14.89 9.21
C THR A 106 7.88 -15.32 9.08
N SER A 107 8.21 -16.08 8.04
CA SER A 107 9.59 -16.52 7.79
C SER A 107 10.54 -15.34 7.51
N LEU A 108 10.06 -14.31 6.81
CA LEU A 108 10.81 -13.11 6.47
C LEU A 108 10.76 -12.03 7.56
N SER A 109 10.10 -12.29 8.68
CA SER A 109 9.75 -11.27 9.69
C SER A 109 10.96 -10.47 10.17
N THR A 110 12.10 -11.11 10.38
CA THR A 110 13.36 -10.46 10.80
C THR A 110 13.89 -9.50 9.73
N ARG A 111 13.79 -9.85 8.45
CA ARG A 111 14.22 -9.01 7.32
C ARG A 111 13.25 -7.87 7.05
N LEU A 112 11.95 -8.15 7.19
CA LEU A 112 10.86 -7.18 7.00
C LEU A 112 10.59 -6.32 8.23
N THR A 113 11.35 -6.50 9.31
CA THR A 113 11.23 -5.71 10.53
C THR A 113 11.41 -4.23 10.21
N ASN A 114 10.47 -3.40 10.67
CA ASN A 114 10.43 -1.96 10.40
C ASN A 114 10.33 -1.59 8.90
N ARG A 115 9.87 -2.52 8.04
CA ARG A 115 9.63 -2.27 6.61
C ARG A 115 8.15 -2.20 6.30
N TYR A 116 7.76 -1.15 5.58
CA TYR A 116 6.45 -1.08 4.93
C TYR A 116 6.42 -2.04 3.75
N LEU A 117 5.24 -2.60 3.47
CA LEU A 117 5.02 -3.54 2.36
C LEU A 117 3.94 -3.02 1.44
N VAL A 118 4.22 -2.93 0.14
CA VAL A 118 3.24 -2.59 -0.89
C VAL A 118 2.32 -3.78 -1.13
N ARG A 119 1.09 -3.69 -0.61
CA ARG A 119 0.10 -4.77 -0.63
C ARG A 119 -0.87 -4.70 -1.79
N ARG A 120 -1.10 -3.50 -2.33
CA ARG A 120 -1.96 -3.30 -3.51
C ARG A 120 -1.34 -2.27 -4.42
N VAL A 121 -1.51 -2.46 -5.72
CA VAL A 121 -1.19 -1.48 -6.75
C VAL A 121 -2.38 -1.30 -7.67
N LEU A 122 -2.65 -0.05 -8.03
CA LEU A 122 -3.66 0.35 -9.00
C LEU A 122 -2.93 0.88 -10.23
N GLN A 123 -3.02 0.15 -11.33
CA GLN A 123 -2.59 0.62 -12.64
C GLN A 123 -3.76 1.27 -13.37
N TYR A 124 -3.52 2.39 -14.04
CA TYR A 124 -4.52 3.03 -14.89
C TYR A 124 -3.85 3.84 -16.01
N SER A 125 -4.57 4.09 -17.09
CA SER A 125 -4.14 5.02 -18.12
C SER A 125 -4.55 6.45 -17.76
N LYS A 126 -3.65 7.43 -18.00
CA LYS A 126 -3.92 8.86 -17.76
C LYS A 126 -4.97 9.45 -18.71
N GLY A 127 -5.34 8.75 -19.79
CA GLY A 127 -6.33 9.21 -20.75
C GLY A 127 -6.90 8.05 -21.55
N ARG A 128 -8.10 8.22 -22.11
CA ARG A 128 -8.81 7.17 -22.87
C ARG A 128 -7.96 6.52 -23.99
N HIS A 129 -7.08 7.30 -24.59
CA HIS A 129 -6.20 6.89 -25.70
C HIS A 129 -4.71 6.99 -25.35
N SER A 130 -4.37 7.20 -24.07
CA SER A 130 -2.97 7.30 -23.66
C SER A 130 -2.39 5.91 -23.44
N SER A 131 -1.19 5.68 -23.95
CA SER A 131 -0.34 4.54 -23.60
C SER A 131 0.41 4.75 -22.29
N THR A 132 0.44 5.99 -21.77
CA THR A 132 1.10 6.31 -20.51
C THR A 132 0.30 5.74 -19.33
N MET A 133 0.88 4.71 -18.72
CA MET A 133 0.37 4.13 -17.50
C MET A 133 0.83 4.96 -16.30
N ALA A 134 -0.05 5.05 -15.31
CA ALA A 134 0.22 5.62 -14.01
C ALA A 134 -0.16 4.60 -12.94
N TYR A 135 0.46 4.75 -11.78
CA TYR A 135 0.31 3.82 -10.68
C TYR A 135 -0.09 4.57 -9.43
N LEU A 136 -1.05 4.01 -8.69
CA LEU A 136 -1.26 4.32 -7.28
C LEU A 136 -0.94 3.05 -6.48
N TYR A 137 -0.64 3.20 -5.20
CA TYR A 137 -0.26 2.06 -4.36
C TYR A 137 -0.83 2.17 -2.95
N ASP A 138 -1.03 1.02 -2.32
CA ASP A 138 -1.41 0.89 -0.92
C ASP A 138 -0.35 0.07 -0.18
N ILE A 139 -0.09 0.46 1.05
CA ILE A 139 0.97 -0.09 1.88
C ILE A 139 0.43 -0.56 3.22
N ALA A 140 0.92 -1.70 3.68
CA ALA A 140 0.84 -2.07 5.08
C ALA A 140 1.90 -1.33 5.88
N MET A 141 1.50 -0.97 7.10
CA MET A 141 2.39 -0.50 8.15
C MET A 141 3.49 -1.53 8.41
N PRO A 142 4.63 -1.08 8.97
CA PRO A 142 5.74 -1.96 9.26
C PRO A 142 5.29 -3.08 10.18
N PHE A 143 5.68 -4.31 9.84
CA PHE A 143 5.43 -5.46 10.70
C PHE A 143 6.24 -5.28 11.98
N VAL A 144 5.56 -4.91 13.07
CA VAL A 144 6.12 -5.00 14.42
C VAL A 144 5.76 -6.39 14.91
N TRP A 145 6.72 -7.31 14.85
CA TRP A 145 6.56 -8.65 15.39
C TRP A 145 6.50 -8.56 16.92
N TYR A 146 5.32 -8.28 17.48
CA TYR A 146 5.10 -8.58 18.88
C TYR A 146 5.12 -10.10 19.01
N GLN A 147 6.16 -10.61 19.66
CA GLN A 147 6.29 -12.00 20.08
C GLN A 147 5.10 -12.34 20.99
N ARG A 148 3.98 -12.77 20.38
CA ARG A 148 2.84 -13.30 21.12
C ARG A 148 3.20 -14.73 21.49
N SER A 149 3.90 -14.89 22.61
CA SER A 149 3.97 -16.17 23.31
C SER A 149 2.52 -16.62 23.57
N ALA A 150 2.13 -17.71 22.91
CA ALA A 150 0.95 -18.54 23.15
C ALA A 150 -0.21 -17.88 23.93
N GLY A 151 -1.22 -17.37 23.23
CA GLY A 151 -2.44 -16.93 23.91
C GLY A 151 -3.43 -16.18 23.03
N SER A 152 -4.43 -16.92 22.56
CA SER A 152 -5.76 -16.46 22.11
C SER A 152 -5.87 -15.84 20.72
N ALA A 153 -6.58 -16.58 19.87
CA ALA A 153 -7.16 -16.16 18.61
C ALA A 153 -8.31 -15.17 18.85
N SER A 154 -8.27 -14.04 18.15
CA SER A 154 -9.48 -13.37 17.64
C SER A 154 -9.06 -12.35 16.59
N ASP A 155 -9.78 -12.39 15.48
CA ASP A 155 -9.68 -11.51 14.33
C ASP A 155 -9.81 -10.04 14.71
N GLU A 156 -8.72 -9.29 14.66
CA GLU A 156 -8.78 -7.81 14.71
C GLU A 156 -7.62 -7.17 13.93
N TRP A 157 -7.39 -7.62 12.70
CA TRP A 157 -6.41 -7.02 11.78
C TRP A 157 -6.94 -5.75 11.07
N LEU A 158 -8.13 -5.27 11.42
CA LEU A 158 -8.91 -4.27 10.68
C LEU A 158 -9.25 -3.02 11.50
N ARG A 159 -8.31 -2.48 12.28
CA ARG A 159 -8.45 -1.07 12.69
C ARG A 159 -7.15 -0.49 13.24
N ASP A 160 -6.32 0.06 12.37
CA ASP A 160 -5.55 1.22 12.80
C ASP A 160 -5.19 2.18 11.66
N GLU A 161 -6.20 2.82 11.07
CA GLU A 161 -6.00 4.05 10.29
C GLU A 161 -5.75 5.28 11.17
N SER A 162 -5.64 5.13 12.51
CA SER A 162 -5.62 6.27 13.44
C SER A 162 -4.23 6.84 13.72
N GLN A 163 -3.16 6.06 13.53
CA GLN A 163 -1.80 6.55 13.81
C GLN A 163 -1.24 7.56 12.80
N LEU A 164 -1.86 7.69 11.62
CA LEU A 164 -1.50 8.77 10.68
C LEU A 164 -2.03 10.15 11.09
N ARG A 165 -2.87 10.25 12.14
CA ARG A 165 -3.26 11.53 12.75
C ARG A 165 -2.33 11.97 13.89
N ALA A 166 -1.68 11.02 14.56
CA ALA A 166 -0.84 11.31 15.73
C ALA A 166 0.50 12.01 15.37
N TRP A 167 0.95 11.94 14.12
CA TRP A 167 2.20 12.60 13.69
C TRP A 167 2.03 14.07 13.26
N THR A 168 0.87 14.67 13.52
CA THR A 168 0.58 16.08 13.19
C THR A 168 0.28 16.96 14.39
N GLU A 169 0.27 16.42 15.61
CA GLU A 169 0.17 17.21 16.85
C GLU A 169 1.34 16.82 17.75
N GLY A 170 2.44 17.54 17.60
CA GLY A 170 3.64 17.41 18.43
C GLY A 170 4.49 18.66 18.27
N ASP A 171 4.45 19.50 19.31
CA ASP A 171 5.29 20.66 19.61
C ASP A 171 5.16 21.93 18.76
N GLN A 172 4.24 22.79 19.19
CA GLN A 172 4.59 24.19 19.44
C GLN A 172 4.29 24.49 20.92
N SER A 173 5.29 24.27 21.75
CA SER A 173 5.42 24.83 23.09
C SER A 173 6.75 25.57 23.15
N ASP A 174 6.77 26.68 23.89
CA ASP A 174 7.89 27.56 24.28
C ASP A 174 8.22 28.67 23.25
N GLU A 175 7.78 29.91 23.47
CA GLU A 175 8.10 30.93 24.50
C GLU A 175 9.08 31.97 23.93
N GLY A 176 8.68 33.23 24.08
CA GLY A 176 9.36 34.44 23.59
C GLY A 176 8.38 35.58 23.39
#